data_AF-A0AA95MUY4-F1
#
_entry.id   AF-A0AA95MUY4-F1
#
_cell.length_a   1.000
_cell.length_b   1.000
_cell.length_c   1.000
_cell.angle_alpha   90.00
_cell.angle_beta   90.00
_cell.angle_gamma   90.00
#
_symmetry.space_group_name_H-M   'P 1'
#
loop_
_entity.id
_entity.type
_entity.pdbx_description
1 polymer ?
#
loop_
_entity_poly.entity_id
_entity_poly.type
_entity_poly.pdbx_seq_one_letter_code
_entity_poly.pdbx_strand_id
1 'polypeptide(L)'
;MIEIPSSIEGKQFDLYKLEQKLKPIGYAIGGNWDYDHGAFDYKINDEVGYQFLRLPFSAVDGQLDAHNCTVELGRPFLLSHKYQIGLDDHIGDAGTLNQFSEPVDKDASFPEQYIETGKILVKELESILSTE
;
A
#
# COMPACT_ATOMS: atom_id res chain seq x y z
N MET A 1 11.09 4.43 -0.31
CA MET A 1 10.13 3.68 0.54
C MET A 1 10.73 3.48 1.91
N ILE A 2 9.92 3.44 2.98
CA ILE A 2 10.40 3.19 4.35
C ILE A 2 9.61 2.02 4.94
N GLU A 3 10.27 0.88 5.13
CA GLU A 3 9.65 -0.29 5.76
C GLU A 3 9.49 -0.10 7.27
N ILE A 4 8.36 -0.52 7.81
CA ILE A 4 8.05 -0.46 9.23
C ILE A 4 7.87 -1.90 9.73
N PRO A 5 8.79 -2.41 10.57
CA PRO A 5 8.63 -3.72 11.19
C PRO A 5 7.31 -3.79 11.95
N SER A 6 6.58 -4.89 11.79
CA SER A 6 5.30 -5.07 12.48
C SER A 6 5.09 -6.52 12.87
N SER A 7 4.39 -6.70 14.00
CA SER A 7 3.98 -7.98 14.56
C SER A 7 2.89 -8.67 13.75
N ILE A 8 2.29 -7.98 12.76
CA ILE A 8 1.29 -8.57 11.85
C ILE A 8 1.92 -9.22 10.63
N GLU A 9 3.22 -9.01 10.39
CA GLU A 9 3.96 -9.64 9.28
C GLU A 9 3.93 -11.17 9.43
N GLY A 10 3.57 -11.87 8.35
CA GLY A 10 3.41 -13.32 8.32
C GLY A 10 2.12 -13.83 8.97
N LYS A 11 1.24 -12.96 9.48
CA LYS A 11 -0.07 -13.39 10.00
C LYS A 11 -1.05 -13.59 8.84
N GLN A 12 -1.88 -14.62 8.99
CA GLN A 12 -2.86 -15.01 7.99
C GLN A 12 -4.27 -14.62 8.41
N PHE A 13 -5.04 -14.06 7.48
CA PHE A 13 -6.41 -13.61 7.70
C PHE A 13 -7.31 -13.98 6.53
N ASP A 14 -8.60 -14.16 6.80
CA ASP A 14 -9.62 -14.17 5.75
C ASP A 14 -9.70 -12.75 5.15
N LEU A 15 -9.49 -12.65 3.83
CA LEU A 15 -9.40 -11.37 3.12
C LEU A 15 -10.67 -10.53 3.30
N TYR A 16 -11.84 -11.16 3.23
CA TYR A 16 -13.11 -10.47 3.37
C TYR A 16 -13.26 -9.87 4.78
N LYS A 17 -12.98 -10.65 5.83
CA LYS A 17 -12.99 -10.15 7.21
C LYS A 17 -11.96 -9.04 7.44
N LEU A 18 -10.77 -9.19 6.87
CA LEU A 18 -9.72 -8.19 6.94
C LEU A 18 -10.18 -6.88 6.29
N GLU A 19 -10.76 -6.95 5.10
CA GLU A 19 -11.31 -5.79 4.39
C GLU A 19 -12.43 -5.11 5.19
N GLN A 20 -13.35 -5.88 5.78
CA GLN A 20 -14.41 -5.33 6.63
C GLN A 20 -13.88 -4.60 7.88
N LYS A 21 -12.73 -5.02 8.42
CA LYS A 21 -12.06 -4.33 9.55
C LYS A 21 -11.31 -3.08 9.10
N LEU A 22 -10.63 -3.14 7.95
CA LEU A 22 -9.70 -2.09 7.51
C LEU A 22 -10.36 -0.96 6.69
N LYS A 23 -11.42 -1.25 5.92
CA LYS A 23 -12.16 -0.22 5.15
C LYS A 23 -12.74 0.92 6.01
N PRO A 24 -13.42 0.65 7.13
CA PRO A 24 -14.04 1.70 7.94
C PRO A 24 -13.04 2.67 8.56
N ILE A 25 -11.78 2.23 8.76
CA ILE A 25 -10.71 3.03 9.34
C ILE A 25 -9.82 3.69 8.27
N GLY A 26 -10.16 3.59 6.99
CA GLY A 26 -9.54 4.36 5.90
C GLY A 26 -8.57 3.62 5.00
N TYR A 27 -8.41 2.30 5.15
CA TYR A 27 -7.63 1.50 4.19
C TYR A 27 -8.50 1.05 3.03
N ALA A 28 -7.94 1.03 1.83
CA ALA A 28 -8.60 0.46 0.66
C ALA A 28 -7.63 -0.44 -0.09
N ILE A 29 -8.12 -1.49 -0.75
CA ILE A 29 -7.29 -2.27 -1.66
C ILE A 29 -6.91 -1.35 -2.82
N GLY A 30 -5.61 -1.13 -3.00
CA GLY A 30 -5.07 -0.26 -4.05
C GLY A 30 -5.35 -0.81 -5.44
N GLY A 31 -5.31 0.06 -6.46
CA GLY A 31 -5.62 -0.30 -7.85
C GLY A 31 -4.61 -1.20 -8.56
N ASN A 32 -3.60 -1.71 -7.85
CA ASN A 32 -2.51 -2.53 -8.39
C ASN A 32 -2.47 -3.90 -7.70
N TRP A 33 -3.62 -4.58 -7.69
CA TRP A 33 -3.74 -5.95 -7.21
C TRP A 33 -3.62 -6.91 -8.40
N ASP A 34 -2.96 -8.04 -8.17
CA ASP A 34 -2.75 -9.14 -9.11
C ASP A 34 -3.49 -10.39 -8.60
N TYR A 35 -3.49 -11.49 -9.37
CA TYR A 35 -4.25 -12.70 -9.02
C TYR A 35 -3.87 -13.32 -7.66
N ASP A 36 -2.60 -13.17 -7.25
CA ASP A 36 -2.04 -13.78 -6.04
C ASP A 36 -1.62 -12.77 -4.96
N HIS A 37 -1.58 -11.46 -5.24
CA HIS A 37 -1.14 -10.47 -4.27
C HIS A 37 -1.82 -9.12 -4.45
N GLY A 38 -1.85 -8.35 -3.37
CA GLY A 38 -2.41 -7.01 -3.36
C GLY A 38 -1.85 -6.20 -2.21
N ALA A 39 -2.38 -5.00 -2.02
CA ALA A 39 -2.05 -4.21 -0.86
C ALA A 39 -3.21 -3.34 -0.42
N PHE A 40 -3.33 -3.15 0.89
CA PHE A 40 -4.16 -2.11 1.48
C PHE A 40 -3.37 -0.81 1.54
N ASP A 41 -3.91 0.26 0.98
CA ASP A 41 -3.36 1.60 1.03
C ASP A 41 -4.18 2.49 1.97
N TYR A 42 -3.48 3.18 2.87
CA TYR A 42 -4.00 4.27 3.68
C TYR A 42 -3.37 5.57 3.22
N LYS A 43 -4.19 6.53 2.78
CA LYS A 43 -3.73 7.85 2.32
C LYS A 43 -3.42 8.74 3.52
N ILE A 44 -2.14 9.11 3.68
CA ILE A 44 -1.66 9.99 4.75
C ILE A 44 -1.79 11.46 4.33
N ASN A 45 -1.32 11.81 3.13
CA ASN A 45 -1.44 13.16 2.56
C ASN A 45 -1.33 13.13 1.02
N ASP A 46 -1.80 14.18 0.34
CA ASP A 46 -1.66 14.43 -1.09
C ASP A 46 -1.26 15.86 -1.48
N GLU A 47 -1.00 16.75 -0.52
CA GLU A 47 -0.65 18.15 -0.81
C GLU A 47 0.68 18.32 -1.60
N VAL A 48 1.71 17.51 -1.28
CA VAL A 48 3.03 17.55 -1.94
C VAL A 48 3.39 16.16 -2.45
N GLY A 49 2.58 15.67 -3.40
CA GLY A 49 2.61 14.27 -3.84
C GLY A 49 1.83 13.36 -2.91
N TYR A 50 1.58 12.13 -3.35
CA TYR A 50 0.80 11.18 -2.60
C TYR A 50 1.67 10.42 -1.60
N GLN A 51 1.24 10.42 -0.35
CA GLN A 51 1.88 9.71 0.76
C GLN A 51 0.94 8.63 1.26
N PHE A 52 1.39 7.38 1.22
CA PHE A 52 0.61 6.23 1.64
C PHE A 52 1.35 5.40 2.68
N LEU A 53 0.60 4.83 3.62
CA LEU A 53 1.00 3.61 4.30
C LEU A 53 0.41 2.43 3.53
N ARG A 54 1.27 1.57 3.02
CA ARG A 54 0.91 0.38 2.26
C ARG A 54 1.14 -0.88 3.10
N LEU A 55 0.13 -1.73 3.18
CA LEU A 55 0.16 -3.05 3.80
C LEU A 55 0.00 -4.11 2.72
N PRO A 56 1.11 -4.72 2.24
CA PRO A 56 1.03 -5.78 1.23
C PRO A 56 0.44 -7.07 1.82
N PHE A 57 -0.20 -7.86 0.97
CA PHE A 57 -0.67 -9.20 1.31
C PHE A 57 -0.57 -10.14 0.10
N SER A 58 -0.46 -11.44 0.35
CA SER A 58 -0.39 -12.48 -0.68
C SER A 58 -1.35 -13.62 -0.36
N ALA A 59 -1.99 -14.21 -1.37
CA ALA A 59 -2.88 -15.34 -1.21
C ALA A 59 -2.09 -16.60 -0.79
N VAL A 60 -2.57 -17.31 0.23
CA VAL A 60 -1.91 -18.51 0.77
C VAL A 60 -2.41 -19.79 0.08
N ASP A 61 -3.71 -19.87 -0.22
CA ASP A 61 -4.39 -21.12 -0.62
C ASP A 61 -5.31 -20.94 -1.84
N GLY A 62 -4.91 -20.10 -2.81
CA GLY A 62 -5.67 -19.90 -4.04
C GLY A 62 -5.48 -18.52 -4.66
N GLN A 63 -6.52 -18.04 -5.33
CA GLN A 63 -6.57 -16.70 -5.94
C GLN A 63 -7.40 -15.76 -5.07
N LEU A 64 -7.13 -14.45 -5.16
CA LEU A 64 -7.85 -13.44 -4.39
C LEU A 64 -9.36 -13.39 -4.65
N ASP A 65 -9.82 -13.91 -5.80
CA ASP A 65 -11.24 -13.95 -6.19
C ASP A 65 -12.02 -15.14 -5.57
N ALA A 66 -11.33 -16.06 -4.89
CA ALA A 66 -11.99 -17.20 -4.24
C ALA A 66 -12.79 -16.76 -3.01
N HIS A 67 -13.99 -17.35 -2.84
CA HIS A 67 -14.74 -17.22 -1.58
C HIS A 67 -13.88 -17.75 -0.42
N ASN A 68 -13.74 -16.95 0.65
CA ASN A 68 -12.88 -17.25 1.80
C ASN A 68 -11.38 -17.37 1.48
N CYS A 69 -10.87 -16.50 0.60
CA CYS A 69 -9.42 -16.40 0.38
C CYS A 69 -8.69 -16.03 1.68
N THR A 70 -7.75 -16.90 2.08
CA THR A 70 -6.79 -16.60 3.16
C THR A 70 -5.59 -15.89 2.56
N VAL A 71 -5.24 -14.74 3.13
CA VAL A 71 -4.07 -13.96 2.76
C VAL A 71 -3.08 -13.85 3.91
N GLU A 72 -1.80 -13.87 3.59
CA GLU A 72 -0.71 -13.59 4.51
C GLU A 72 -0.30 -12.12 4.35
N LEU A 73 -0.20 -11.40 5.47
CA LEU A 73 0.26 -10.02 5.48
C LEU A 73 1.78 -9.96 5.36
N GLY A 74 2.26 -9.06 4.50
CA GLY A 74 3.66 -8.69 4.44
C GLY A 74 4.00 -7.52 5.37
N ARG A 75 5.22 -6.99 5.20
CA ARG A 75 5.70 -5.85 5.97
C ARG A 75 5.01 -4.55 5.53
N PRO A 76 4.43 -3.76 6.44
CA PRO A 76 3.95 -2.43 6.11
C PRO A 76 5.09 -1.49 5.70
N PHE A 77 4.85 -0.61 4.74
CA PHE A 77 5.83 0.40 4.33
C PHE A 77 5.21 1.72 3.90
N LEU A 78 5.96 2.80 4.08
CA LEU A 78 5.60 4.13 3.62
C LEU A 78 6.06 4.33 2.19
N LEU A 79 5.12 4.75 1.35
CA LEU A 79 5.28 4.96 -0.07
C LEU A 79 4.98 6.42 -0.42
N SER A 80 5.93 7.09 -1.08
CA SER A 80 5.78 8.43 -1.60
C SER A 80 5.74 8.40 -3.11
N HIS A 81 4.66 8.86 -3.72
CA HIS A 81 4.55 9.09 -5.15
C HIS A 81 4.54 10.58 -5.42
N LYS A 82 5.65 11.12 -5.93
CA LYS A 82 5.68 12.49 -6.45
C LYS A 82 4.90 12.54 -7.75
N TYR A 83 4.10 13.59 -7.96
CA TYR A 83 3.50 13.87 -9.27
C TYR A 83 4.64 13.98 -10.31
N GLN A 84 4.59 13.17 -11.37
CA GLN A 84 5.40 13.45 -12.55
C GLN A 84 4.76 14.63 -13.29
N ILE A 85 5.06 15.84 -12.86
CA ILE A 85 4.74 17.05 -13.62
C ILE A 85 5.87 17.21 -14.65
N GLY A 86 5.70 16.64 -15.84
CA GLY A 86 6.62 16.87 -16.94
C GLY A 86 6.76 15.71 -17.92
N LEU A 87 5.77 15.54 -18.79
CA LEU A 87 5.96 14.96 -20.13
C LEU A 87 4.78 15.24 -21.07
N ASP A 88 4.01 16.32 -20.85
CA ASP A 88 2.94 16.73 -21.76
C ASP A 88 3.00 18.25 -21.96
N ASP A 89 4.02 18.70 -22.71
CA ASP A 89 3.92 19.95 -23.49
C ASP A 89 4.55 19.82 -24.89
N HIS A 90 4.86 18.59 -25.32
CA HIS A 90 5.29 18.31 -26.68
C HIS A 90 4.56 17.08 -27.21
N ILE A 91 3.41 17.35 -27.85
CA ILE A 91 2.73 16.45 -28.79
C ILE A 91 3.78 15.91 -29.77
N GLY A 92 4.03 14.60 -29.70
CA GLY A 92 4.94 13.89 -30.57
C GLY A 92 4.72 12.38 -30.42
N ASP A 93 3.70 11.89 -31.13
CA ASP A 93 3.51 10.53 -31.64
C ASP A 93 4.53 9.47 -31.16
N ALA A 94 4.16 8.64 -30.17
CA ALA A 94 4.52 7.22 -30.06
C ALA A 94 3.93 6.63 -28.77
N GLY A 95 3.18 5.55 -28.91
CA GLY A 95 2.49 4.87 -27.82
C GLY A 95 3.42 4.28 -26.75
N THR A 96 2.78 3.86 -25.65
CA THR A 96 3.34 3.03 -24.58
C THR A 96 4.44 3.65 -23.70
N LEU A 97 4.24 4.89 -23.24
CA LEU A 97 5.02 5.43 -22.12
C LEU A 97 4.52 4.84 -20.79
N ASN A 98 5.16 3.73 -20.45
CA ASN A 98 5.42 3.18 -19.11
C ASN A 98 4.92 4.03 -17.92
N GLN A 99 3.60 3.97 -17.64
CA GLN A 99 2.96 4.63 -16.48
C GLN A 99 3.42 4.06 -15.13
N PHE A 100 4.26 3.02 -15.15
CA PHE A 100 4.90 2.39 -14.00
C PHE A 100 6.42 2.50 -14.08
N SER A 101 6.94 3.63 -14.56
CA SER A 101 8.36 3.92 -14.41
C SER A 101 8.70 3.90 -12.91
N GLU A 102 9.58 2.98 -12.52
CA GLU A 102 10.16 2.92 -11.17
C GLU A 102 10.58 4.33 -10.74
N PRO A 103 10.34 4.73 -9.48
CA PRO A 103 10.72 6.06 -9.03
C PRO A 103 12.20 6.29 -9.34
N VAL A 104 12.46 7.23 -10.26
CA VAL A 104 13.78 7.63 -10.78
C VAL A 104 14.71 8.12 -9.66
N ASP A 105 14.16 8.31 -8.46
CA ASP A 105 14.87 8.81 -7.30
C ASP A 105 14.73 7.83 -6.13
N LYS A 106 15.77 7.02 -5.89
CA LYS A 106 15.93 6.24 -4.64
C LYS A 106 15.96 7.16 -3.40
N ASP A 107 16.16 8.46 -3.61
CA ASP A 107 16.16 9.53 -2.62
C ASP A 107 14.92 10.46 -2.74
N ALA A 108 13.80 9.98 -3.30
CA ALA A 108 12.49 10.57 -3.00
C ALA A 108 12.18 10.36 -1.51
N SER A 109 12.81 11.20 -0.67
CA SER A 109 12.71 11.15 0.78
C SER A 109 11.24 11.32 1.16
N PHE A 110 10.68 10.30 1.79
CA PHE A 110 9.37 10.41 2.40
C PHE A 110 9.43 11.55 3.43
N PRO A 111 8.47 12.50 3.46
CA PRO A 111 8.57 13.65 4.34
C PRO A 111 8.66 13.21 5.80
N GLU A 112 9.70 13.64 6.52
CA GLU A 112 10.00 13.17 7.87
C GLU A 112 8.83 13.38 8.85
N GLN A 113 8.08 14.46 8.66
CA GLN A 113 6.87 14.79 9.41
C GLN A 113 5.80 13.69 9.39
N TYR A 114 5.74 12.87 8.35
CA TYR A 114 4.75 11.80 8.20
C TYR A 114 5.29 10.42 8.62
N ILE A 115 6.60 10.28 8.88
CA ILE A 115 7.19 9.00 9.29
C ILE A 115 6.63 8.57 10.64
N GLU A 116 6.49 9.52 11.58
CA GLU A 116 5.92 9.23 12.89
C GLU A 116 4.44 8.83 12.79
N THR A 117 3.67 9.52 11.95
CA THR A 117 2.28 9.14 11.62
C THR A 117 2.21 7.71 11.09
N GLY A 118 3.09 7.34 10.16
CA GLY A 118 3.18 5.98 9.64
C GLY A 118 3.42 4.93 10.71
N LYS A 119 4.33 5.19 11.66
CA LYS A 119 4.61 4.28 12.78
C LYS A 119 3.41 4.15 13.73
N ILE A 120 2.68 5.25 13.97
CA ILE A 120 1.48 5.24 14.80
C ILE A 120 0.39 4.38 14.13
N LEU A 121 0.14 4.59 12.84
CA LEU A 121 -0.84 3.81 12.08
C LEU A 121 -0.53 2.30 12.08
N VAL A 122 0.75 1.91 12.00
CA VAL A 122 1.15 0.50 12.12
C VAL A 122 0.85 -0.06 13.51
N LYS A 123 1.09 0.69 14.58
CA LYS A 123 0.71 0.25 15.94
C LYS A 123 -0.81 0.13 16.11
N GLU A 124 -1.58 1.02 15.49
CA GLU A 124 -3.04 0.92 15.49
C GLU A 124 -3.51 -0.34 14.75
N LEU A 125 -2.94 -0.62 13.57
CA LEU A 125 -3.17 -1.88 12.84
C LEU A 125 -2.88 -3.11 13.71
N GLU A 126 -1.72 -3.13 14.38
CA GLU A 126 -1.35 -4.20 15.30
C GLU A 126 -2.41 -4.40 16.39
N SER A 127 -2.90 -3.32 17.00
CA SER A 127 -3.91 -3.39 18.07
C SER A 127 -5.26 -3.91 17.54
N ILE A 128 -5.71 -3.43 16.38
CA ILE A 128 -6.98 -3.83 15.76
C ILE A 128 -6.96 -5.30 15.37
N LEU A 129 -5.83 -5.77 14.83
CA LEU A 129 -5.67 -7.14 14.36
C LEU A 129 -5.24 -8.14 15.45
N SER A 130 -4.84 -7.66 16.63
CA SER A 130 -4.51 -8.53 17.78
C SER A 130 -5.69 -8.77 18.73
N THR A 131 -6.83 -8.10 18.53
CA THR A 131 -8.02 -8.24 19.39
C THR A 131 -8.92 -9.41 18.94
N GLU A 132 -8.33 -10.56 18.60
CA GLU A 132 -9.07 -11.79 18.29
C GLU A 132 -9.09 -12.78 19.45
#